data_AF-A0A4R1CIV8-F1
#
_entry.id   AF-A0A4R1CIV8-F1
#
_cell.length_a   1.000
_cell.length_b   1.000
_cell.length_c   1.000
_cell.angle_alpha   90.00
_cell.angle_beta   90.00
_cell.angle_gamma   90.00
#
_symmetry.space_group_name_H-M   'P 1'
#
loop_
_entity.id
_entity.type
_entity.pdbx_description
1 polymer ?
#
loop_
_entity_poly.entity_id
_entity_poly.type
_entity_poly.pdbx_seq_one_letter_code
_entity_poly.pdbx_strand_id
1 'polypeptide(L)'
;MDLADVECTMLAEYAEAGMPSWPSPRRIGDVPADDEYSRVTDPERYAVVHARAAAWASALAGLPDVSVSRDGDLLRVSSSRARTAPLHLALRTVLATDDAGPIAFLDVALGDPGHLLATWPDCGCDACDCGSDDLLEAVDDAIRSAIGGPVVILTGPTWEARWSTWQSGTSGLDAPPFDDLMETCRLLADGSAPALPDDAEAFVSQSWLDEQ
;
A
#
# COMPACT_ATOMS: atom_id res chain seq x y z
N MET A 1 17.29 -5.39 12.70
CA MET A 1 17.07 -4.16 11.95
C MET A 1 15.61 -3.88 12.10
N ASP A 2 15.27 -2.78 12.76
CA ASP A 2 13.87 -2.41 12.99
C ASP A 2 13.31 -1.65 11.77
N LEU A 3 12.04 -1.24 11.83
CA LEU A 3 11.39 -0.49 10.77
C LEU A 3 12.14 0.82 10.44
N ALA A 4 12.65 1.51 11.46
CA ALA A 4 13.29 2.81 11.29
C ALA A 4 14.62 2.69 10.54
N ASP A 5 15.39 1.63 10.79
CA ASP A 5 16.60 1.33 10.03
C ASP A 5 16.31 1.08 8.54
N VAL A 6 15.24 0.32 8.25
CA VAL A 6 14.80 0.03 6.87
C VAL A 6 14.35 1.32 6.18
N GLU A 7 13.54 2.13 6.84
CA GLU A 7 13.07 3.42 6.33
C GLU A 7 14.24 4.39 6.07
N CYS A 8 15.23 4.45 6.96
CA CYS A 8 16.42 5.26 6.78
C CYS A 8 17.21 4.84 5.53
N THR A 9 17.37 3.54 5.32
CA THR A 9 18.03 2.98 4.13
C THR A 9 17.24 3.31 2.87
N MET A 10 15.94 3.07 2.88
CA MET A 10 15.03 3.37 1.77
C MET A 10 15.06 4.86 1.40
N LEU A 11 15.03 5.76 2.39
CA LEU A 11 15.09 7.20 2.18
C LEU A 11 16.41 7.63 1.53
N ALA A 12 17.54 7.05 1.96
CA ALA A 12 18.84 7.31 1.38
C ALA A 12 18.90 6.88 -0.10
N GLU A 13 18.44 5.66 -0.41
CA GLU A 13 18.40 5.15 -1.78
C GLU A 13 17.45 5.96 -2.67
N TYR A 14 16.28 6.33 -2.17
CA TYR A 14 15.33 7.16 -2.91
C TYR A 14 15.90 8.56 -3.20
N ALA A 15 16.64 9.14 -2.25
CA ALA A 15 17.28 10.44 -2.46
C ALA A 15 18.34 10.40 -3.59
N GLU A 16 19.08 9.30 -3.72
CA GLU A 16 20.05 9.10 -4.81
C GLU A 16 19.39 8.99 -6.19
N ALA A 17 18.13 8.54 -6.26
CA ALA A 17 17.39 8.47 -7.52
C ALA A 17 17.07 9.86 -8.12
N GLY A 18 17.18 10.94 -7.33
CA GLY A 18 17.04 12.31 -7.82
C GLY A 18 15.67 12.64 -8.40
N MET A 19 14.62 11.99 -7.87
CA MET A 19 13.25 12.14 -8.35
C MET A 19 12.69 13.54 -8.03
N PRO A 20 11.74 14.06 -8.84
CA PRO A 20 11.12 15.35 -8.58
C PRO A 20 10.31 15.35 -7.28
N SER A 21 10.21 16.53 -6.66
CA SER A 21 9.31 16.83 -5.55
C SER A 21 8.49 18.07 -5.92
N TRP A 22 7.21 18.07 -5.57
CA TRP A 22 6.31 19.19 -5.83
C TRP A 22 5.37 19.41 -4.63
N PRO A 23 5.07 20.66 -4.28
CA PRO A 23 4.13 20.95 -3.21
C PRO A 23 2.71 20.58 -3.65
N SER A 24 1.82 20.44 -2.67
CA SER A 24 0.38 20.38 -2.96
C SER A 24 -0.03 21.59 -3.82
N PRO A 25 -0.70 21.37 -4.97
CA PRO A 25 -1.09 22.45 -5.86
C PRO A 25 -2.18 23.35 -5.25
N ARG A 26 -2.85 22.90 -4.17
CA ARG A 26 -3.99 23.58 -3.55
C ARG A 26 -3.74 23.84 -2.08
N ARG A 27 -4.45 24.83 -1.51
CA ARG A 27 -4.41 25.08 -0.07
C ARG A 27 -5.40 24.16 0.63
N ILE A 28 -5.15 23.93 1.91
CA ILE A 28 -6.04 23.15 2.78
C ILE A 28 -7.45 23.77 2.74
N GLY A 29 -8.43 22.96 2.34
CA GLY A 29 -9.85 23.35 2.27
C GLY A 29 -10.31 23.88 0.91
N ASP A 30 -9.40 24.08 -0.05
CA ASP A 30 -9.78 24.40 -1.42
C ASP A 30 -10.42 23.18 -2.08
N VAL A 31 -11.54 23.39 -2.78
CA VAL A 31 -12.20 22.35 -3.57
C VAL A 31 -11.69 22.47 -5.02
N PRO A 32 -11.30 21.36 -5.67
CA PRO A 32 -10.92 21.39 -7.07
C PRO A 32 -12.04 21.92 -7.96
N ALA A 33 -11.67 22.63 -9.03
CA ALA A 33 -12.64 22.99 -10.06
C ALA A 33 -13.02 21.76 -10.91
N ASP A 34 -14.22 21.78 -11.50
CA ASP A 34 -14.77 20.64 -12.24
C ASP A 34 -13.87 20.16 -13.39
N ASP A 35 -13.20 21.10 -14.08
CA ASP A 35 -12.31 20.79 -15.19
C ASP A 35 -11.01 20.09 -14.75
N GLU A 36 -10.62 20.22 -13.48
CA GLU A 36 -9.42 19.58 -12.93
C GLU A 36 -9.58 18.07 -12.78
N TYR A 37 -10.82 17.57 -12.67
CA TYR A 37 -11.11 16.13 -12.61
C TYR A 37 -10.89 15.41 -13.94
N SER A 38 -10.86 16.15 -15.05
CA SER A 38 -10.60 15.61 -16.39
C SER A 38 -9.22 15.98 -16.91
N ARG A 39 -8.49 16.86 -16.22
CA ARG A 39 -7.17 17.32 -16.65
C ARG A 39 -6.08 16.48 -15.99
N VAL A 40 -5.03 16.18 -16.76
CA VAL A 40 -3.80 15.54 -16.28
C VAL A 40 -2.62 16.39 -16.75
N THR A 41 -2.03 17.13 -15.82
CA THR A 41 -0.83 17.93 -16.05
C THR A 41 0.39 17.14 -15.56
N ASP A 42 1.43 17.10 -16.40
CA ASP A 42 2.73 16.48 -16.12
C ASP A 42 2.64 15.04 -15.58
N PRO A 43 2.02 14.08 -16.30
CA PRO A 43 1.80 12.72 -15.82
C PRO A 43 3.09 11.96 -15.46
N GLU A 44 4.22 12.34 -16.06
CA GLU A 44 5.53 11.74 -15.80
C GLU A 44 6.01 11.93 -14.37
N ARG A 45 5.51 12.95 -13.64
CA ARG A 45 5.89 13.18 -12.24
C ARG A 45 5.48 12.04 -11.32
N TYR A 46 4.44 11.30 -11.67
CA TYR A 46 3.99 10.15 -10.88
C TYR A 46 4.99 8.98 -10.91
N ALA A 47 6.02 9.01 -11.77
CA ALA A 47 7.10 8.02 -11.74
C ALA A 47 7.79 7.90 -10.37
N VAL A 48 7.63 8.90 -9.48
CA VAL A 48 8.07 8.83 -8.08
C VAL A 48 7.59 7.57 -7.35
N VAL A 49 6.38 7.07 -7.62
CA VAL A 49 5.83 5.91 -6.90
C VAL A 49 6.57 4.62 -7.27
N HIS A 50 7.02 4.50 -8.52
CA HIS A 50 7.84 3.36 -8.97
C HIS A 50 9.25 3.42 -8.37
N ALA A 51 9.85 4.62 -8.34
CA ALA A 51 11.15 4.82 -7.71
C ALA A 51 11.11 4.53 -6.20
N ARG A 52 10.03 4.95 -5.52
CA ARG A 52 9.82 4.69 -4.09
C ARG A 52 9.65 3.20 -3.80
N ALA A 53 8.85 2.50 -4.61
CA ALA A 53 8.70 1.05 -4.51
C ALA A 53 10.03 0.29 -4.71
N ALA A 54 10.86 0.73 -5.66
CA ALA A 54 12.18 0.14 -5.89
C ALA A 54 13.12 0.34 -4.70
N ALA A 55 13.15 1.53 -4.09
CA ALA A 55 13.93 1.82 -2.90
C ALA A 55 13.47 0.98 -1.70
N TRP A 56 12.16 0.82 -1.50
CA TRP A 56 11.63 -0.09 -0.47
C TRP A 56 12.06 -1.53 -0.69
N ALA A 57 11.90 -2.05 -1.91
CA ALA A 57 12.29 -3.43 -2.22
C ALA A 57 13.78 -3.66 -1.97
N SER A 58 14.63 -2.71 -2.37
CA SER A 58 16.08 -2.78 -2.16
C SER A 58 16.46 -2.72 -0.67
N ALA A 59 15.91 -1.77 0.08
CA ALA A 59 16.12 -1.68 1.53
C ALA A 59 15.69 -2.96 2.26
N LEU A 60 14.53 -3.53 1.90
CA LEU A 60 14.03 -4.78 2.46
C LEU A 60 14.91 -5.98 2.10
N ALA A 61 15.50 -6.02 0.90
CA ALA A 61 16.45 -7.05 0.49
C ALA A 61 17.72 -7.09 1.34
N GLY A 62 18.04 -6.01 2.06
CA GLY A 62 19.12 -5.95 3.04
C GLY A 62 18.86 -6.75 4.32
N LEU A 63 17.62 -7.19 4.56
CA LEU A 63 17.26 -7.99 5.73
C LEU A 63 17.63 -9.47 5.52
N PRO A 64 18.15 -10.18 6.55
CA PRO A 64 18.69 -11.53 6.41
C PRO A 64 17.65 -12.59 6.01
N ASP A 65 16.38 -12.37 6.36
CA ASP A 65 15.27 -13.30 6.12
C ASP A 65 14.43 -12.93 4.91
N VAL A 66 14.82 -11.88 4.16
CA VAL A 66 14.03 -11.34 3.06
C VAL A 66 14.67 -11.63 1.71
N SER A 67 13.82 -11.96 0.74
CA SER A 67 14.20 -12.12 -0.66
C SER A 67 13.32 -11.27 -1.55
N VAL A 68 13.90 -10.76 -2.64
CA VAL A 68 13.20 -9.99 -3.67
C VAL A 68 13.36 -10.68 -5.01
N SER A 69 12.26 -10.86 -5.71
CA SER A 69 12.22 -11.32 -7.09
C SER A 69 11.45 -10.34 -7.95
N ARG A 70 11.84 -10.20 -9.22
CA ARG A 70 11.15 -9.35 -10.20
C ARG A 70 10.64 -10.20 -11.37
N ASP A 71 9.39 -10.02 -11.73
CA ASP A 71 8.79 -10.55 -12.95
C ASP A 71 8.11 -9.41 -13.73
N GLY A 72 8.77 -8.93 -14.78
CA GLY A 72 8.36 -7.72 -15.50
C GLY A 72 8.22 -6.51 -14.57
N ASP A 73 6.99 -6.03 -14.43
CA ASP A 73 6.62 -4.88 -13.62
C ASP A 73 6.15 -5.26 -12.20
N LEU A 74 6.26 -6.52 -11.81
CA LEU A 74 5.94 -6.98 -10.46
C LEU A 74 7.22 -7.20 -9.65
N LEU A 75 7.35 -6.51 -8.51
CA LEU A 75 8.32 -6.85 -7.48
C LEU A 75 7.62 -7.68 -6.41
N ARG A 76 8.13 -8.88 -6.14
CA ARG A 76 7.67 -9.75 -5.05
C ARG A 76 8.75 -9.81 -3.98
N VAL A 77 8.43 -9.30 -2.80
CA VAL A 77 9.27 -9.33 -1.61
C VAL A 77 8.71 -10.39 -0.66
N SER A 78 9.55 -11.24 -0.08
CA SER A 78 9.11 -12.32 0.79
C SER A 78 10.04 -12.51 1.97
N SER A 79 9.47 -12.66 3.15
CA SER A 79 10.19 -13.07 4.36
C SER A 79 10.08 -14.58 4.58
N SER A 80 11.15 -15.20 5.08
CA SER A 80 11.15 -16.59 5.54
C SER A 80 10.57 -16.75 6.96
N ARG A 81 10.24 -15.64 7.64
CA ARG A 81 9.64 -15.62 8.98
C ARG A 81 8.26 -16.28 8.97
N ALA A 82 7.95 -16.97 10.06
CA ALA A 82 6.73 -17.75 10.18
C ALA A 82 5.47 -16.88 10.08
N ARG A 83 4.46 -17.39 9.36
CA ARG A 83 3.14 -16.75 9.18
C ARG A 83 3.20 -15.34 8.56
N THR A 84 4.25 -15.03 7.82
CA THR A 84 4.32 -13.83 6.99
C THR A 84 3.78 -14.14 5.59
N ALA A 85 3.12 -13.16 4.98
CA ALA A 85 2.72 -13.22 3.59
C ALA A 85 3.65 -12.38 2.72
N PRO A 86 3.85 -12.73 1.43
CA PRO A 86 4.67 -11.95 0.51
C PRO A 86 4.02 -10.60 0.18
N LEU A 87 4.85 -9.57 0.08
CA LEU A 87 4.48 -8.25 -0.40
C LEU A 87 4.68 -8.18 -1.92
N HIS A 88 3.65 -7.73 -2.63
CA HIS A 88 3.67 -7.51 -4.07
C HIS A 88 3.59 -6.00 -4.33
N LEU A 89 4.54 -5.48 -5.11
CA LEU A 89 4.56 -4.10 -5.59
C LEU A 89 4.45 -4.13 -7.11
N ALA A 90 3.26 -3.87 -7.64
CA ALA A 90 3.00 -3.88 -9.08
C ALA A 90 3.14 -2.47 -9.66
N LEU A 91 4.13 -2.30 -10.54
CA LEU A 91 4.52 -1.04 -11.18
C LEU A 91 3.69 -0.82 -12.46
N ARG A 92 2.41 -0.51 -12.31
CA ARG A 92 1.52 -0.31 -13.46
C ARG A 92 1.77 1.02 -14.16
N THR A 93 1.57 1.01 -15.47
CA THR A 93 1.54 2.23 -16.29
C THR A 93 0.22 2.29 -17.05
N VAL A 94 -0.53 3.37 -16.86
CA VAL A 94 -1.87 3.55 -17.46
C VAL A 94 -1.84 4.74 -18.40
N LEU A 95 -2.41 4.59 -19.60
CA LEU A 95 -2.54 5.71 -20.54
C LEU A 95 -3.65 6.65 -20.06
N ALA A 96 -3.32 7.94 -19.92
CA ALA A 96 -4.32 8.97 -19.66
C ALA A 96 -5.32 9.06 -20.83
N THR A 97 -6.55 9.48 -20.54
CA THR A 97 -7.64 9.55 -21.53
C THR A 97 -7.44 10.64 -22.59
N ASP A 98 -6.62 11.66 -22.30
CA ASP A 98 -6.56 12.93 -23.03
C ASP A 98 -5.21 13.15 -23.75
N ASP A 99 -4.55 12.07 -24.20
CA ASP A 99 -3.23 12.10 -24.84
C ASP A 99 -2.10 12.71 -23.97
N ALA A 100 -2.36 13.01 -22.68
CA ALA A 100 -1.38 13.60 -21.76
C ALA A 100 -0.14 12.72 -21.57
N GLY A 101 -0.27 11.41 -21.79
CA GLY A 101 0.81 10.44 -21.68
C GLY A 101 0.53 9.36 -20.64
N PRO A 102 1.50 8.46 -20.42
CA PRO A 102 1.39 7.41 -19.42
C PRO A 102 1.54 7.96 -17.99
N ILE A 103 0.72 7.46 -17.08
CA ILE A 103 0.76 7.73 -15.64
C ILE A 103 1.23 6.47 -14.92
N ALA A 104 2.21 6.62 -14.04
CA ALA A 104 2.68 5.54 -13.18
C ALA A 104 1.74 5.33 -11.99
N PHE A 105 1.31 4.08 -11.79
CA PHE A 105 0.56 3.61 -10.64
C PHE A 105 1.35 2.51 -9.93
N LEU A 106 1.24 2.47 -8.60
CA LEU A 106 1.76 1.43 -7.75
C LEU A 106 0.61 0.74 -7.06
N ASP A 107 0.44 -0.56 -7.30
CA ASP A 107 -0.40 -1.39 -6.45
C ASP A 107 0.48 -2.06 -5.38
N VAL A 108 0.07 -1.91 -4.13
CA VAL A 108 0.66 -2.58 -2.96
C VAL A 108 -0.28 -3.68 -2.54
N ALA A 109 0.12 -4.94 -2.62
CA ALA A 109 -0.70 -6.10 -2.28
C ALA A 109 0.03 -7.10 -1.38
N LEU A 110 -0.72 -7.93 -0.65
CA LEU A 110 -0.17 -8.86 0.34
C LEU A 110 -0.78 -10.26 0.18
N GLY A 111 0.03 -11.31 0.12
CA GLY A 111 -0.44 -12.69 -0.02
C GLY A 111 -0.30 -13.28 -1.42
N ASP A 112 -0.66 -14.56 -1.55
CA ASP A 112 -0.77 -15.29 -2.83
C ASP A 112 -2.11 -16.07 -2.84
N PRO A 113 -3.13 -15.64 -3.60
CA PRO A 113 -3.17 -14.44 -4.44
C PRO A 113 -3.08 -13.13 -3.62
N GLY A 114 -2.54 -12.08 -4.22
CA GLY A 114 -2.30 -10.80 -3.52
C GLY A 114 -3.60 -10.05 -3.19
N HIS A 115 -3.83 -9.76 -1.91
CA HIS A 115 -4.88 -8.86 -1.45
C HIS A 115 -4.42 -7.40 -1.63
N LEU A 116 -5.11 -6.65 -2.49
CA LEU A 116 -4.77 -5.26 -2.78
C LEU A 116 -4.95 -4.36 -1.55
N LEU A 117 -3.85 -3.84 -1.02
CA LEU A 117 -3.86 -2.94 0.12
C LEU A 117 -4.13 -1.49 -0.29
N ALA A 118 -3.41 -1.01 -1.30
CA ALA A 118 -3.55 0.35 -1.80
C ALA A 118 -3.11 0.44 -3.26
N THR A 119 -3.63 1.45 -3.95
CA THR A 119 -3.17 1.88 -5.27
C THR A 119 -2.84 3.36 -5.19
N TRP A 120 -1.62 3.73 -5.60
CA TRP A 120 -1.16 5.12 -5.58
C TRP A 120 -0.51 5.55 -6.91
N PRO A 121 -0.85 6.72 -7.46
CA PRO A 121 -1.94 7.60 -7.00
C PRO A 121 -3.30 6.87 -7.09
N ASP A 122 -4.29 7.30 -6.32
CA ASP A 122 -5.66 6.77 -6.40
C ASP A 122 -6.37 7.25 -7.67
N CYS A 123 -5.99 8.45 -8.14
CA CYS A 123 -6.36 9.03 -9.42
C CYS A 123 -5.22 9.89 -9.98
N GLY A 124 -5.01 9.86 -11.28
CA GLY A 124 -3.97 10.64 -11.94
C GLY A 124 -4.36 12.07 -12.33
N CYS A 125 -5.61 12.50 -12.07
CA CYS A 125 -6.08 13.83 -12.46
C CYS A 125 -5.53 14.93 -11.54
N ASP A 126 -5.52 16.16 -12.05
CA ASP A 126 -5.05 17.32 -11.31
C ASP A 126 -5.86 17.54 -10.03
N ALA A 127 -7.18 17.26 -10.05
CA ALA A 127 -8.04 17.41 -8.87
C ALA A 127 -7.60 16.57 -7.67
N CYS A 128 -7.02 15.39 -7.92
CA CYS A 128 -6.59 14.45 -6.88
C CYS A 128 -5.14 14.63 -6.46
N ASP A 129 -4.38 15.49 -7.14
CA ASP A 129 -2.99 15.77 -6.78
C ASP A 129 -2.88 16.48 -5.41
N CYS A 130 -2.31 15.78 -4.44
CA CYS A 130 -2.03 16.27 -3.09
C CYS A 130 -0.58 16.76 -2.91
N GLY A 131 0.28 16.67 -3.93
CA GLY A 131 1.72 16.90 -3.79
C GLY A 131 2.52 15.60 -3.66
N SER A 132 3.84 15.69 -3.86
CA SER A 132 4.71 14.50 -3.78
C SER A 132 4.84 13.94 -2.38
N ASP A 133 4.83 14.80 -1.37
CA ASP A 133 5.15 14.40 0.01
C ASP A 133 4.03 13.53 0.58
N ASP A 134 2.78 14.01 0.49
CA ASP A 134 1.59 13.26 0.90
C ASP A 134 1.44 11.94 0.10
N LEU A 135 1.73 11.96 -1.20
CA LEU A 135 1.69 10.77 -2.05
C LEU A 135 2.72 9.73 -1.60
N LEU A 136 3.96 10.15 -1.33
CA LEU A 136 5.03 9.25 -0.91
C LEU A 136 4.82 8.73 0.52
N GLU A 137 4.30 9.57 1.41
CA GLU A 137 3.90 9.14 2.76
C GLU A 137 2.80 8.07 2.69
N ALA A 138 1.79 8.23 1.82
CA ALA A 138 0.75 7.23 1.63
C ALA A 138 1.26 5.90 1.06
N VAL A 139 2.28 5.94 0.19
CA VAL A 139 2.99 4.74 -0.29
C VAL A 139 3.75 4.06 0.86
N ASP A 140 4.49 4.85 1.64
CA ASP A 140 5.26 4.34 2.77
C ASP A 140 4.36 3.72 3.84
N ASP A 141 3.22 4.35 4.14
CA ASP A 141 2.22 3.84 5.09
C ASP A 141 1.61 2.51 4.63
N ALA A 142 1.31 2.36 3.35
CA ALA A 142 0.79 1.11 2.80
C ALA A 142 1.81 -0.03 2.95
N ILE A 143 3.09 0.23 2.66
CA ILE A 143 4.16 -0.76 2.79
C ILE A 143 4.45 -1.06 4.26
N ARG A 144 4.51 -0.02 5.11
CA ARG A 144 4.68 -0.13 6.56
C ARG A 144 3.60 -0.99 7.17
N SER A 145 2.33 -0.75 6.83
CA SER A 145 1.23 -1.58 7.33
C SER A 145 1.37 -3.03 6.89
N ALA A 146 1.87 -3.29 5.67
CA ALA A 146 2.01 -4.64 5.14
C ALA A 146 3.10 -5.46 5.85
N ILE A 147 4.28 -4.85 6.08
CA ILE A 147 5.45 -5.54 6.67
C ILE A 147 5.50 -5.42 8.19
N GLY A 148 4.92 -4.35 8.73
CA GLY A 148 4.96 -4.01 10.14
C GLY A 148 4.02 -4.89 10.97
N GLY A 149 2.90 -5.33 10.37
CA GLY A 149 1.96 -6.34 10.87
C GLY A 149 1.53 -6.25 12.35
N PRO A 150 0.71 -7.21 12.80
CA PRO A 150 -0.11 -8.12 12.00
C PRO A 150 -1.13 -7.39 11.10
N VAL A 151 -1.48 -8.00 9.97
CA VAL A 151 -2.55 -7.58 9.05
C VAL A 151 -3.58 -8.70 8.97
N VAL A 152 -4.85 -8.33 9.13
CA VAL A 152 -5.99 -9.24 8.97
C VAL A 152 -6.94 -8.67 7.93
N ILE A 153 -7.34 -9.52 7.00
CA ILE A 153 -8.34 -9.22 5.97
C ILE A 153 -9.45 -10.25 6.10
N LEU A 154 -10.66 -9.77 6.32
CA LEU A 154 -11.88 -10.56 6.26
C LEU A 154 -12.60 -10.24 4.96
N THR A 155 -12.92 -11.26 4.19
CA THR A 155 -13.63 -11.11 2.93
C THR A 155 -14.95 -11.85 3.02
N GLY A 156 -16.05 -11.12 2.94
CA GLY A 156 -17.38 -11.69 2.72
C GLY A 156 -17.79 -11.58 1.24
N PRO A 157 -19.02 -12.01 0.90
CA PRO A 157 -19.49 -12.03 -0.49
C PRO A 157 -19.55 -10.65 -1.17
N THR A 158 -19.82 -9.60 -0.40
CA THR A 158 -20.04 -8.23 -0.90
C THR A 158 -19.29 -7.17 -0.10
N TRP A 159 -18.46 -7.58 0.85
CA TRP A 159 -17.76 -6.69 1.77
C TRP A 159 -16.35 -7.19 2.07
N GLU A 160 -15.47 -6.26 2.41
CA GLU A 160 -14.14 -6.55 2.95
C GLU A 160 -13.95 -5.73 4.22
N ALA A 161 -13.32 -6.34 5.23
CA ALA A 161 -12.83 -5.63 6.40
C ALA A 161 -11.33 -5.85 6.52
N ARG A 162 -10.61 -4.77 6.82
CA ARG A 162 -9.17 -4.83 7.04
C ARG A 162 -8.84 -4.25 8.40
N TRP A 163 -7.86 -4.88 9.04
CA TRP A 163 -7.30 -4.42 10.28
C TRP A 163 -5.78 -4.61 10.30
N SER A 164 -5.09 -3.62 10.81
CA SER A 164 -3.69 -3.66 11.24
C SER A 164 -3.54 -2.76 12.47
N THR A 165 -2.32 -2.70 13.02
CA THR A 165 -1.98 -1.80 14.13
C THR A 165 -2.08 -0.31 13.75
N TRP A 166 -1.98 0.03 12.45
CA TRP A 166 -2.06 1.41 11.96
C TRP A 166 -3.40 1.77 11.35
N GLN A 167 -4.12 0.81 10.77
CA GLN A 167 -5.31 1.09 9.99
C GLN A 167 -6.42 0.08 10.27
N SER A 168 -7.66 0.57 10.26
CA SER A 168 -8.85 -0.28 10.24
C SER A 168 -9.88 0.32 9.30
N GLY A 169 -10.65 -0.55 8.64
CA GLY A 169 -11.66 -0.10 7.70
C GLY A 169 -12.54 -1.23 7.22
N THR A 170 -13.71 -0.87 6.70
CA THR A 170 -14.63 -1.78 6.01
C THR A 170 -15.06 -1.14 4.71
N SER A 171 -15.27 -1.95 3.69
CA SER A 171 -15.80 -1.53 2.40
C SER A 171 -16.85 -2.51 1.90
N GLY A 172 -17.64 -2.08 0.91
CA GLY A 172 -18.69 -2.90 0.31
C GLY A 172 -20.07 -2.71 0.93
N LEU A 173 -20.94 -3.70 0.71
CA LEU A 173 -22.36 -3.68 1.07
C LEU A 173 -22.68 -4.79 2.06
N ASP A 174 -23.66 -4.52 2.93
CA ASP A 174 -24.23 -5.48 3.88
C ASP A 174 -23.18 -6.12 4.81
N ALA A 175 -22.11 -5.37 5.12
CA ALA A 175 -21.09 -5.79 6.08
C ALA A 175 -21.72 -5.94 7.48
N PRO A 176 -21.27 -6.93 8.29
CA PRO A 176 -21.56 -6.95 9.71
C PRO A 176 -21.12 -5.65 10.41
N PRO A 177 -21.60 -5.39 11.63
CA PRO A 177 -21.20 -4.19 12.37
C PRO A 177 -19.68 -4.05 12.46
N PHE A 178 -19.19 -2.82 12.24
CA PHE A 178 -17.76 -2.51 12.22
C PHE A 178 -17.03 -3.02 13.46
N ASP A 179 -17.58 -2.78 14.65
CA ASP A 179 -16.96 -3.14 15.92
C ASP A 179 -16.78 -4.66 16.06
N ASP A 180 -17.77 -5.46 15.63
CA ASP A 180 -17.74 -6.93 15.68
C ASP A 180 -16.66 -7.48 14.72
N LEU A 181 -16.54 -6.89 13.53
CA LEU A 181 -15.50 -7.23 12.57
C LEU A 181 -14.11 -6.90 13.12
N MET A 182 -13.94 -5.73 13.73
CA MET A 182 -12.66 -5.33 14.29
C MET A 182 -12.27 -6.16 15.52
N GLU A 183 -13.23 -6.57 16.35
CA GLU A 183 -12.99 -7.53 17.42
C GLU A 183 -12.51 -8.88 16.86
N THR A 184 -13.21 -9.40 15.85
CA THR A 184 -12.83 -10.64 15.15
C THR A 184 -11.43 -10.54 14.57
N CYS A 185 -11.09 -9.44 13.90
CA CYS A 185 -9.76 -9.20 13.36
C CYS A 185 -8.67 -9.20 14.43
N ARG A 186 -8.89 -8.53 15.57
CA ARG A 186 -7.91 -8.50 16.67
C ARG A 186 -7.69 -9.89 17.24
N LEU A 187 -8.75 -10.67 17.44
CA LEU A 187 -8.64 -12.05 17.90
C LEU A 187 -7.82 -12.92 16.93
N LEU A 188 -8.04 -12.77 15.63
CA LEU A 188 -7.25 -13.47 14.60
C LEU A 188 -5.79 -13.03 14.58
N ALA A 189 -5.53 -11.72 14.76
CA ALA A 189 -4.18 -11.17 14.82
C ALA A 189 -3.36 -11.77 15.98
N ASP A 190 -4.01 -11.96 17.13
CA ASP A 190 -3.45 -12.61 18.33
C ASP A 190 -3.30 -14.14 18.19
N GLY A 191 -3.72 -14.71 17.05
CA GLY A 191 -3.65 -16.14 16.76
C GLY A 191 -4.79 -16.96 17.36
N SER A 192 -5.87 -16.32 17.81
CA SER A 192 -7.12 -17.00 18.17
C SER A 192 -7.87 -17.44 16.92
N ALA A 193 -8.80 -18.38 17.08
CA ALA A 193 -9.69 -18.86 16.01
C ALA A 193 -11.16 -18.54 16.34
N PRO A 194 -11.57 -17.26 16.28
CA PRO A 194 -12.97 -16.88 16.49
C PRO A 194 -13.87 -17.48 15.40
N ALA A 195 -15.17 -17.57 15.69
CA ALA A 195 -16.15 -17.82 14.64
C ALA A 195 -16.17 -16.63 13.68
N LEU A 196 -16.03 -16.91 12.38
CA LEU A 196 -16.14 -15.88 11.35
C LEU A 196 -17.61 -15.59 11.06
N PRO A 197 -17.95 -14.39 10.56
CA PRO A 197 -19.25 -14.14 9.95
C PRO A 197 -19.56 -15.18 8.87
N ASP A 198 -20.85 -15.46 8.65
CA ASP A 198 -21.27 -16.44 7.65
C ASP A 198 -20.66 -16.14 6.27
N ASP A 199 -20.15 -17.19 5.62
CA ASP A 199 -19.49 -17.15 4.31
C ASP A 199 -18.27 -16.21 4.22
N ALA A 200 -17.70 -15.79 5.35
CA ALA A 200 -16.48 -14.99 5.38
C ALA A 200 -15.21 -15.85 5.41
N GLU A 201 -14.19 -15.41 4.66
CA GLU A 201 -12.84 -15.95 4.70
C GLU A 201 -11.91 -15.00 5.44
N ALA A 202 -10.89 -15.54 6.10
CA ALA A 202 -9.89 -14.78 6.83
C ALA A 202 -8.49 -15.01 6.26
N PHE A 203 -7.81 -13.91 5.97
CA PHE A 203 -6.39 -13.86 5.65
C PHE A 203 -5.64 -13.15 6.78
N VAL A 204 -4.53 -13.74 7.24
CA VAL A 204 -3.70 -13.20 8.31
C VAL A 204 -2.24 -13.24 7.89
N SER A 205 -1.56 -12.09 7.98
CA SER A 205 -0.11 -11.98 7.84
C SER A 205 0.48 -11.36 9.10
N GLN A 206 1.49 -12.01 9.66
CA GLN A 206 2.24 -11.53 10.81
C GLN A 206 3.34 -10.54 10.39
N SER A 207 3.87 -9.81 11.37
CA SER A 207 4.97 -8.86 11.15
C SER A 207 6.21 -9.55 10.60
N TRP A 208 6.88 -8.87 9.68
CA TRP A 208 8.21 -9.25 9.20
C TRP A 208 9.31 -8.73 10.11
N LEU A 209 8.98 -7.81 11.01
CA LEU A 209 9.92 -7.15 11.89
C LEU A 209 9.84 -7.76 13.27
N ASP A 210 10.91 -7.63 14.06
CA ASP A 210 10.89 -8.11 15.44
C ASP A 210 9.93 -7.24 16.26
N GLU A 211 9.19 -7.86 17.17
CA GLU A 211 8.40 -7.12 18.17
C GLU A 211 9.36 -6.22 18.98
N GLN A 212 9.04 -4.93 19.09
CA GLN A 212 9.74 -4.02 20.01
C GLN A 212 9.33 -4.30 21.45
#